data_AF-A0A7J2SNZ4-F1
#
_entry.id   AF-A0A7J2SNZ4-F1
#
_cell.length_a   1.000
_cell.length_b   1.000
_cell.length_c   1.000
_cell.angle_alpha   90.00
_cell.angle_beta   90.00
_cell.angle_gamma   90.00
#
_symmetry.space_group_name_H-M   'P 1'
#
loop_
_entity.id
_entity.type
_entity.pdbx_description
1 polymer ?
#
loop_
_entity_poly.entity_id
_entity_poly.type
_entity_poly.pdbx_seq_one_letter_code
_entity_poly.pdbx_strand_id
1 'polypeptide(L)'
;MVRNRWPFGRDRKEDNPFDDWFEDLWPRRWSRDYFDIFDEFEDHFRNMQRRMNRLFRDAMSGRLPSPEEGGPYVYGWSFRIGSDGKPVFQEFGNLKGLLPGAPKQLTEGREPLIDLQETDDAVQITAEVPGISKNDINIEVTGDTLTINVDSKERKYYKEVQLPCEVDPDSAEATYNNGVLDITLRKVKPKKRGKKIKIK
;
A
#
# COMPACT_ATOMS: atom_id res chain seq x y z
N MET A 1 -14.47 20.27 -57.24
CA MET A 1 -14.49 21.09 -56.01
C MET A 1 -15.81 20.80 -55.30
N VAL A 2 -15.81 19.86 -54.34
CA VAL A 2 -17.03 19.42 -53.64
C VAL A 2 -16.73 19.37 -52.14
N ARG A 3 -17.44 20.21 -51.40
CA ARG A 3 -17.46 20.27 -49.94
C ARG A 3 -18.29 19.10 -49.41
N ASN A 4 -17.71 18.20 -48.64
CA ASN A 4 -18.47 17.26 -47.83
C ASN A 4 -18.24 17.54 -46.33
N ARG A 5 -19.27 18.09 -45.73
CA ARG A 5 -19.49 18.23 -44.28
C ARG A 5 -19.97 16.86 -43.77
N TRP A 6 -19.29 16.29 -42.79
CA TRP A 6 -19.71 15.04 -42.11
C TRP A 6 -20.30 15.34 -40.72
N PRO A 7 -21.31 14.58 -40.25
CA PRO A 7 -22.13 14.95 -39.10
C PRO A 7 -22.00 13.95 -37.95
N PHE A 8 -21.23 14.25 -36.90
CA PHE A 8 -21.30 13.57 -35.60
C PHE A 8 -20.88 14.62 -34.56
N GLY A 9 -21.76 15.13 -33.70
CA GLY A 9 -22.50 14.36 -32.70
C GLY A 9 -21.60 14.26 -31.47
N ARG A 10 -21.64 15.28 -30.60
CA ARG A 10 -21.12 15.15 -29.22
C ARG A 10 -22.02 14.13 -28.54
N ASP A 11 -21.49 12.94 -28.32
CA ASP A 11 -21.75 12.11 -27.15
C ASP A 11 -20.77 10.94 -27.21
N ARG A 12 -19.73 11.02 -26.38
CA ARG A 12 -19.06 9.84 -25.86
C ARG A 12 -19.05 10.06 -24.36
N LYS A 13 -19.96 9.39 -23.66
CA LYS A 13 -19.66 8.98 -22.29
C LYS A 13 -18.37 8.18 -22.41
N GLU A 14 -17.35 8.61 -21.69
CA GLU A 14 -16.15 7.82 -21.50
C GLU A 14 -16.60 6.61 -20.70
N ASP A 15 -16.89 5.50 -21.38
CA ASP A 15 -17.15 4.22 -20.72
C ASP A 15 -15.84 3.84 -20.05
N ASN A 16 -15.74 4.15 -18.75
CA ASN A 16 -14.58 3.88 -17.95
C ASN A 16 -14.62 2.40 -17.58
N PRO A 17 -13.68 1.55 -18.06
CA PRO A 17 -13.72 0.10 -17.84
C PRO A 17 -13.62 -0.31 -16.35
N PHE A 18 -13.40 0.65 -15.46
CA PHE A 18 -13.42 0.47 -14.02
C PHE A 18 -14.83 0.60 -13.40
N ASP A 19 -15.75 1.35 -14.03
CA ASP A 19 -17.13 1.51 -13.53
C ASP A 19 -17.87 0.17 -13.58
N ASP A 20 -17.78 -0.52 -14.73
CA ASP A 20 -18.38 -1.84 -14.95
C ASP A 20 -17.82 -2.91 -14.00
N TRP A 21 -16.52 -2.87 -13.73
CA TRP A 21 -15.84 -3.86 -12.85
C TRP A 21 -16.25 -3.71 -11.38
N PHE A 22 -16.48 -2.48 -10.91
CA PHE A 22 -16.89 -2.20 -9.53
C PHE A 22 -18.39 -2.35 -9.30
N GLU A 23 -19.24 -2.05 -10.30
CA GLU A 23 -20.69 -2.31 -10.22
C GLU A 23 -20.99 -3.82 -10.01
N ASP A 24 -20.19 -4.70 -10.60
CA ASP A 24 -20.33 -6.15 -10.50
C ASP A 24 -19.89 -6.71 -9.12
N LEU A 25 -18.96 -6.02 -8.45
CA LEU A 25 -18.45 -6.39 -7.13
C LEU A 25 -19.34 -5.92 -5.97
N TRP A 26 -20.21 -4.92 -6.16
CA TRP A 26 -20.95 -4.30 -5.06
C TRP A 26 -22.45 -4.05 -5.37
N PRO A 27 -23.38 -4.88 -4.85
CA PRO A 27 -24.80 -4.75 -5.18
C PRO A 27 -25.42 -3.45 -4.63
N ARG A 28 -25.84 -2.56 -5.56
CA ARG A 28 -26.87 -1.48 -5.60
C ARG A 28 -27.59 -0.91 -4.36
N ARG A 29 -27.40 -1.40 -3.13
CA ARG A 29 -28.17 -0.98 -1.93
C ARG A 29 -27.52 0.16 -1.15
N TRP A 30 -26.30 0.57 -1.51
CA TRP A 30 -25.47 1.54 -0.76
C TRP A 30 -25.09 2.76 -1.62
N SER A 31 -26.08 3.41 -2.25
CA SER A 31 -25.82 4.40 -3.30
C SER A 31 -25.19 5.71 -2.84
N ARG A 32 -25.25 6.09 -1.57
CA ARG A 32 -24.71 7.40 -1.12
C ARG A 32 -23.24 7.33 -0.73
N ASP A 33 -22.87 6.33 0.06
CA ASP A 33 -21.48 6.07 0.42
C ASP A 33 -20.65 5.57 -0.78
N TYR A 34 -21.29 4.92 -1.76
CA TYR A 34 -20.67 4.51 -3.02
C TYR A 34 -20.13 5.68 -3.85
N PHE A 35 -20.90 6.76 -4.03
CA PHE A 35 -20.45 7.91 -4.84
C PHE A 35 -19.33 8.69 -4.16
N ASP A 36 -19.39 8.86 -2.83
CA ASP A 36 -18.32 9.54 -2.09
C ASP A 36 -17.00 8.75 -2.14
N ILE A 37 -17.05 7.41 -2.06
CA ILE A 37 -15.88 6.52 -2.23
C ILE A 37 -15.35 6.55 -3.66
N PHE A 38 -16.24 6.61 -4.67
CA PHE A 38 -15.85 6.69 -6.08
C PHE A 38 -15.14 8.00 -6.40
N ASP A 39 -15.65 9.14 -5.91
CA ASP A 39 -15.05 10.45 -6.13
C ASP A 39 -13.64 10.51 -5.50
N GLU A 40 -13.47 9.99 -4.27
CA GLU A 40 -12.17 9.92 -3.62
C GLU A 40 -11.20 8.97 -4.36
N PHE A 41 -11.70 7.83 -4.86
CA PHE A 41 -10.94 6.87 -5.65
C PHE A 41 -10.48 7.47 -6.99
N GLU A 42 -11.38 8.12 -7.74
CA GLU A 42 -11.08 8.77 -9.01
C GLU A 42 -10.05 9.87 -8.86
N ASP A 43 -10.18 10.72 -7.84
CA ASP A 43 -9.23 11.78 -7.57
C ASP A 43 -7.85 11.21 -7.23
N HIS A 44 -7.79 10.13 -6.45
CA HIS A 44 -6.56 9.42 -6.15
C HIS A 44 -5.90 8.87 -7.44
N PHE A 45 -6.70 8.20 -8.27
CA PHE A 45 -6.25 7.64 -9.55
C PHE A 45 -5.76 8.70 -10.53
N ARG A 46 -6.48 9.81 -10.63
CA ARG A 46 -6.13 10.93 -11.51
C ARG A 46 -4.80 11.54 -11.08
N ASN A 47 -4.58 11.71 -9.77
CA ASN A 47 -3.31 12.18 -9.23
C ASN A 47 -2.17 11.18 -9.49
N MET A 48 -2.45 9.89 -9.34
CA MET A 48 -1.50 8.81 -9.63
C MET A 48 -1.13 8.73 -11.11
N GLN A 49 -2.10 8.81 -12.03
CA GLN A 49 -1.84 8.86 -13.48
C GLN A 49 -0.93 10.03 -13.85
N ARG A 50 -1.17 11.22 -13.27
CA ARG A 50 -0.29 12.39 -13.47
C ARG A 50 1.12 12.15 -12.94
N ARG A 51 1.27 11.46 -11.80
CA ARG A 51 2.57 11.09 -11.23
C ARG A 51 3.29 10.06 -12.10
N MET A 52 2.60 9.01 -12.53
CA MET A 52 3.16 7.95 -13.36
C MET A 52 3.59 8.49 -14.74
N ASN A 53 2.79 9.35 -15.36
CA ASN A 53 3.16 10.03 -16.61
C ASN A 53 4.40 10.92 -16.45
N ARG A 54 4.60 11.52 -15.27
CA ARG A 54 5.83 12.26 -14.94
C ARG A 54 7.03 11.32 -14.79
N LEU A 55 6.89 10.24 -14.02
CA LEU A 55 7.93 9.23 -13.83
C LEU A 55 8.37 8.61 -15.17
N PHE A 56 7.42 8.20 -16.02
CA PHE A 56 7.72 7.68 -17.36
C PHE A 56 8.49 8.69 -18.21
N ARG A 57 8.07 9.96 -18.17
CA ARG A 57 8.77 11.03 -18.89
C ARG A 57 10.20 11.23 -18.37
N ASP A 58 10.38 11.27 -17.05
CA ASP A 58 11.68 11.46 -16.42
C ASP A 58 12.62 10.27 -16.70
N ALA A 59 12.10 9.03 -16.65
CA ALA A 59 12.80 7.81 -17.05
C ALA A 59 13.27 7.87 -18.52
N MET A 60 12.35 8.18 -19.45
CA MET A 60 12.66 8.26 -20.89
C MET A 60 13.60 9.42 -21.23
N SER A 61 13.63 10.47 -20.39
CA SER A 61 14.53 11.62 -20.55
C SER A 61 15.91 11.43 -19.92
N GLY A 62 16.18 10.27 -19.29
CA GLY A 62 17.45 9.98 -18.61
C GLY A 62 17.66 10.74 -17.29
N ARG A 63 16.59 11.28 -16.69
CA ARG A 63 16.64 11.96 -15.38
C ARG A 63 16.56 11.02 -14.18
N LEU A 64 16.21 9.75 -14.42
CA LEU A 64 16.27 8.69 -13.41
C LEU A 64 17.58 7.89 -13.58
N PRO A 65 18.22 7.46 -12.49
CA PRO A 65 19.47 6.68 -12.53
C PRO A 65 19.24 5.33 -13.24
N SER A 66 20.11 4.99 -14.20
CA SER A 66 19.96 3.81 -15.07
C SER A 66 19.63 2.51 -14.30
N PRO A 67 18.69 1.67 -14.80
CA PRO A 67 18.44 0.34 -14.23
C PRO A 67 19.68 -0.56 -14.15
N GLU A 68 20.71 -0.28 -14.96
CA GLU A 68 22.00 -1.00 -14.93
C GLU A 68 22.82 -0.73 -13.66
N GLU A 69 22.60 0.39 -12.97
CA GLU A 69 23.32 0.74 -11.73
C GLU A 69 22.51 0.43 -10.45
N GLY A 70 21.18 0.23 -10.55
CA GLY A 70 20.28 0.16 -9.38
C GLY A 70 19.11 -0.83 -9.45
N GLY A 71 19.00 -1.63 -10.51
CA GLY A 71 17.92 -2.61 -10.69
C GLY A 71 16.61 -2.01 -11.25
N PRO A 72 15.53 -2.82 -11.37
CA PRO A 72 14.29 -2.37 -11.99
C PRO A 72 13.59 -1.29 -11.17
N TYR A 73 12.98 -0.32 -11.84
CA TYR A 73 12.04 0.59 -11.20
C TYR A 73 10.73 -0.15 -10.88
N VAL A 74 10.31 -0.05 -9.63
CA VAL A 74 9.07 -0.63 -9.12
C VAL A 74 8.28 0.51 -8.50
N TYR A 75 7.07 0.72 -9.02
CA TYR A 75 6.08 1.58 -8.40
C TYR A 75 4.73 0.92 -8.59
N GLY A 76 3.99 0.78 -7.50
CA GLY A 76 2.65 0.26 -7.53
C GLY A 76 1.88 0.75 -6.32
N TRP A 77 0.64 0.32 -6.27
CA TRP A 77 -0.28 0.62 -5.18
C TRP A 77 -1.14 -0.62 -4.93
N SER A 78 -1.52 -0.83 -3.69
CA SER A 78 -2.58 -1.74 -3.29
C SER A 78 -3.72 -0.92 -2.68
N PHE A 79 -4.93 -1.47 -2.74
CA PHE A 79 -6.08 -0.92 -2.02
C PHE A 79 -6.75 -2.03 -1.23
N ARG A 80 -7.33 -1.67 -0.08
CA ARG A 80 -8.17 -2.56 0.72
C ARG A 80 -9.33 -1.79 1.31
N ILE A 81 -10.43 -2.47 1.62
CA ILE A 81 -11.53 -1.87 2.37
C ILE A 81 -11.29 -2.11 3.86
N GLY A 82 -11.19 -1.04 4.63
CA GLY A 82 -11.07 -1.10 6.09
C GLY A 82 -12.33 -1.69 6.73
N SER A 83 -12.21 -2.10 7.99
CA SER A 83 -13.37 -2.55 8.80
C SER A 83 -14.42 -1.45 9.00
N ASP A 84 -14.05 -0.19 8.78
CA ASP A 84 -14.90 0.99 8.76
C ASP A 84 -15.56 1.28 7.40
N GLY A 85 -15.33 0.42 6.39
CA GLY A 85 -15.85 0.57 5.04
C GLY A 85 -15.09 1.57 4.17
N LYS A 86 -14.00 2.17 4.66
CA LYS A 86 -13.23 3.18 3.89
C LYS A 86 -12.11 2.53 3.08
N PRO A 87 -11.84 3.02 1.86
CA PRO A 87 -10.70 2.55 1.08
C PRO A 87 -9.39 3.01 1.72
N VAL A 88 -8.46 2.08 1.92
CA VAL A 88 -7.10 2.37 2.35
C VAL A 88 -6.16 2.07 1.19
N PHE A 89 -5.54 3.11 0.64
CA PHE A 89 -4.55 3.00 -0.42
C PHE A 89 -3.14 2.93 0.17
N GLN A 90 -2.33 2.01 -0.34
CA GLN A 90 -0.94 1.86 0.04
C GLN A 90 -0.05 1.81 -1.20
N GLU A 91 0.73 2.85 -1.43
CA GLU A 91 1.78 2.83 -2.46
C GLU A 91 2.93 1.90 -2.03
N PHE A 92 3.66 1.31 -2.98
CA PHE A 92 4.87 0.50 -2.74
C PHE A 92 5.89 0.67 -3.88
N GLY A 93 7.11 0.19 -3.64
CA GLY A 93 8.21 0.20 -4.60
C GLY A 93 9.28 1.26 -4.33
N ASN A 94 10.33 1.25 -5.16
CA ASN A 94 11.57 2.01 -4.95
C ASN A 94 11.56 3.44 -5.54
N LEU A 95 10.46 3.85 -6.19
CA LEU A 95 10.34 5.17 -6.82
C LEU A 95 9.71 6.26 -5.92
N LYS A 96 9.23 5.92 -4.71
CA LYS A 96 8.55 6.88 -3.82
C LYS A 96 9.39 8.13 -3.55
N GLY A 97 10.68 7.97 -3.25
CA GLY A 97 11.60 9.08 -2.93
C GLY A 97 11.92 10.04 -4.09
N LEU A 98 11.47 9.72 -5.31
CA LEU A 98 11.68 10.54 -6.52
C LEU A 98 10.44 11.40 -6.86
N LEU A 99 9.32 11.23 -6.15
CA LEU A 99 8.11 12.03 -6.35
C LEU A 99 8.20 13.37 -5.60
N PRO A 100 7.74 14.50 -6.21
CA PRO A 100 7.67 15.78 -5.52
C PRO A 100 6.81 15.69 -4.25
N GLY A 101 7.40 16.01 -3.09
CA GLY A 101 6.73 16.00 -1.78
C GLY A 101 6.76 14.66 -1.04
N ALA A 102 7.36 13.61 -1.61
CA ALA A 102 7.60 12.36 -0.90
C ALA A 102 8.87 12.46 -0.02
N PRO A 103 8.91 11.82 1.16
CA PRO A 103 10.12 11.76 1.96
C PRO A 103 11.25 11.11 1.14
N LYS A 104 12.41 11.77 1.11
CA LYS A 104 13.65 11.23 0.52
C LYS A 104 14.20 10.11 1.40
N GLN A 105 13.50 9.00 1.48
CA GLN A 105 14.09 7.75 1.95
C GLN A 105 14.25 6.87 0.72
N LEU A 106 15.40 7.04 0.05
CA LEU A 106 15.98 6.01 -0.79
C LEU A 106 16.45 4.91 0.17
N THR A 107 15.53 4.07 0.63
CA THR A 107 15.92 2.80 1.25
C THR A 107 16.56 1.97 0.15
N GLU A 108 17.79 1.49 0.36
CA GLU A 108 18.58 0.73 -0.62
C GLU A 108 17.96 -0.65 -0.98
N GLY A 109 16.68 -0.87 -0.69
CA GLY A 109 15.98 -2.14 -0.86
C GLY A 109 14.57 -1.96 -1.42
N ARG A 110 14.01 -3.07 -1.91
CA ARG A 110 12.61 -3.13 -2.35
C ARG A 110 11.69 -3.02 -1.14
N GLU A 111 10.55 -2.36 -1.28
CA GLU A 111 9.49 -2.50 -0.30
C GLU A 111 8.73 -3.80 -0.57
N PRO A 112 8.69 -4.76 0.37
CA PRO A 112 7.81 -5.92 0.26
C PRO A 112 6.35 -5.48 0.28
N LEU A 113 5.49 -6.24 -0.41
CA LEU A 113 4.04 -6.10 -0.26
C LEU A 113 3.65 -6.61 1.12
N ILE A 114 2.84 -5.83 1.82
CA ILE A 114 2.38 -6.13 3.17
C ILE A 114 0.86 -6.11 3.19
N ASP A 115 0.25 -7.13 3.79
CA ASP A 115 -1.10 -7.09 4.32
C ASP A 115 -1.06 -7.06 5.86
N LEU A 116 -1.97 -6.31 6.46
CA LEU A 116 -2.10 -6.19 7.91
C LEU A 116 -3.56 -6.38 8.30
N GLN A 117 -3.79 -7.37 9.15
CA GLN A 117 -5.10 -7.72 9.68
C GLN A 117 -5.11 -7.59 11.20
N GLU A 118 -6.16 -6.96 11.71
CA GLU A 118 -6.38 -6.78 13.13
C GLU A 118 -7.51 -7.72 13.57
N THR A 119 -7.22 -8.55 14.57
CA THR A 119 -8.21 -9.40 15.25
C THR A 119 -8.48 -8.85 16.66
N ASP A 120 -9.39 -9.44 17.42
CA ASP A 120 -9.67 -8.95 18.78
C ASP A 120 -8.45 -9.01 19.72
N ASP A 121 -7.61 -10.05 19.59
CA ASP A 121 -6.51 -10.33 20.51
C ASP A 121 -5.10 -10.15 19.89
N ALA A 122 -5.00 -10.07 18.56
CA ALA A 122 -3.71 -10.05 17.85
C ALA A 122 -3.71 -9.17 16.60
N VAL A 123 -2.51 -8.79 16.17
CA VAL A 123 -2.20 -8.22 14.86
C VAL A 123 -1.48 -9.28 14.04
N GLN A 124 -1.95 -9.51 12.82
CA GLN A 124 -1.37 -10.46 11.87
C GLN A 124 -0.84 -9.67 10.68
N ILE A 125 0.42 -9.93 10.31
CA ILE A 125 1.11 -9.27 9.22
C ILE A 125 1.60 -10.34 8.25
N THR A 126 1.26 -10.19 6.96
CA THR A 126 1.78 -11.04 5.88
C THR A 126 2.65 -10.20 4.97
N ALA A 127 3.86 -10.65 4.68
CA ALA A 127 4.85 -9.95 3.87
C ALA A 127 5.38 -10.83 2.73
N GLU A 128 5.35 -10.31 1.51
CA GLU A 128 5.92 -11.00 0.35
C GLU A 128 7.41 -10.68 0.20
N VAL A 129 8.25 -11.70 0.43
CA VAL A 129 9.72 -11.60 0.40
C VAL A 129 10.32 -12.76 -0.44
N PRO A 130 9.96 -12.90 -1.73
CA PRO A 130 10.34 -14.07 -2.52
C PRO A 130 11.84 -14.11 -2.83
N GLY A 131 12.38 -15.33 -2.86
CA GLY A 131 13.77 -15.61 -3.24
C GLY A 131 14.80 -15.30 -2.15
N ILE A 132 14.36 -15.09 -0.91
CA ILE A 132 15.22 -14.80 0.23
C ILE A 132 15.34 -16.03 1.13
N SER A 133 16.54 -16.28 1.64
CA SER A 133 16.75 -17.28 2.69
C SER A 133 16.23 -16.75 4.02
N LYS A 134 15.56 -17.60 4.80
CA LYS A 134 15.04 -17.23 6.14
C LYS A 134 16.09 -16.62 7.06
N ASN A 135 17.37 -17.00 6.90
CA ASN A 135 18.46 -16.53 7.74
C ASN A 135 18.89 -15.08 7.41
N ASP A 136 18.49 -14.57 6.25
CA ASP A 136 18.79 -13.21 5.80
C ASP A 136 17.66 -12.23 6.17
N ILE A 137 16.58 -12.71 6.78
CA ILE A 137 15.42 -11.91 7.20
C ILE A 137 15.58 -11.54 8.67
N ASN A 138 15.74 -10.25 8.96
CA ASN A 138 15.69 -9.70 10.30
C ASN A 138 14.34 -9.02 10.55
N ILE A 139 13.72 -9.35 11.69
CA ILE A 139 12.41 -8.83 12.09
C ILE A 139 12.56 -8.24 13.48
N GLU A 140 12.19 -6.98 13.64
CA GLU A 140 12.25 -6.27 14.91
C GLU A 140 10.90 -5.64 15.24
N VAL A 141 10.47 -5.76 16.50
CA VAL A 141 9.22 -5.17 16.99
C VAL A 141 9.56 -4.24 18.14
N THR A 142 9.17 -2.98 18.04
CA THR A 142 9.38 -1.96 19.07
C THR A 142 8.09 -1.18 19.29
N GLY A 143 7.41 -1.41 20.42
CA GLY A 143 6.17 -0.72 20.79
C GLY A 143 5.04 -1.01 19.81
N ASP A 144 4.78 -0.08 18.91
CA ASP A 144 3.78 -0.11 17.84
C ASP A 144 4.40 -0.14 16.43
N THR A 145 5.69 -0.43 16.31
CA THR A 145 6.39 -0.49 15.02
C THR A 145 7.00 -1.87 14.78
N LEU A 146 6.71 -2.45 13.62
CA LEU A 146 7.35 -3.66 13.10
C LEU A 146 8.29 -3.28 11.95
N THR A 147 9.55 -3.71 12.04
CA THR A 147 10.57 -3.51 11.02
C THR A 147 10.94 -4.85 10.40
N ILE A 148 10.86 -4.94 9.07
CA ILE A 148 11.32 -6.06 8.27
C ILE A 148 12.53 -5.57 7.47
N ASN A 149 13.69 -6.14 7.73
CA ASN A 149 14.93 -5.82 7.05
C ASN A 149 15.56 -7.09 6.46
N VAL A 150 15.89 -7.05 5.18
CA VAL A 150 16.60 -8.14 4.49
C VAL A 150 17.85 -7.58 3.86
N ASP A 151 18.99 -8.11 4.27
CA ASP A 151 20.30 -7.78 3.71
C ASP A 151 20.91 -9.03 3.07
N SER A 152 20.46 -9.32 1.85
CA SER A 152 21.00 -10.41 1.04
C SER A 152 21.72 -9.86 -0.19
N LYS A 153 22.71 -10.60 -0.71
CA LYS A 153 23.52 -10.19 -1.87
C LYS A 153 22.68 -10.02 -3.15
N GLU A 154 21.59 -10.78 -3.27
CA GLU A 154 20.77 -10.80 -4.48
C GLU A 154 19.61 -9.80 -4.42
N ARG A 155 19.02 -9.62 -3.23
CA ARG A 155 17.87 -8.73 -3.02
C ARG A 155 17.93 -8.14 -1.62
N LYS A 156 17.74 -6.83 -1.53
CA LYS A 156 17.51 -6.12 -0.27
C LYS A 156 16.03 -5.79 -0.14
N TYR A 157 15.46 -5.96 1.04
CA TYR A 157 14.11 -5.51 1.36
C TYR A 157 14.14 -4.67 2.63
N TYR A 158 13.33 -3.62 2.67
CA TYR A 158 13.15 -2.82 3.87
C TYR A 158 11.71 -2.36 3.98
N LYS A 159 11.10 -2.56 5.14
CA LYS A 159 9.79 -2.03 5.46
C LYS A 159 9.66 -1.75 6.94
N GLU A 160 9.18 -0.56 7.25
CA GLU A 160 8.59 -0.26 8.56
C GLU A 160 7.07 -0.28 8.41
N VAL A 161 6.41 -0.98 9.33
CA VAL A 161 4.96 -1.11 9.41
C VAL A 161 4.53 -0.50 10.73
N GLN A 162 3.75 0.57 10.65
CA GLN A 162 3.05 1.14 11.81
C GLN A 162 1.88 0.23 12.17
N LEU A 163 1.91 -0.32 13.37
CA LEU A 163 0.89 -1.23 13.89
C LEU A 163 -0.31 -0.40 14.41
N PRO A 164 -1.53 -0.94 14.32
CA PRO A 164 -2.74 -0.22 14.76
C PRO A 164 -2.82 -0.05 16.30
N CYS A 165 -2.02 -0.79 17.06
CA CYS A 165 -1.97 -0.75 18.50
C CYS A 165 -0.63 -1.24 19.05
N GLU A 166 -0.39 -0.99 20.33
CA GLU A 166 0.75 -1.54 21.07
C GLU A 166 0.64 -3.08 21.17
N VAL A 167 1.72 -3.77 20.83
CA VAL A 167 1.81 -5.23 20.84
C VAL A 167 2.86 -5.72 21.83
N ASP A 168 2.74 -6.96 22.27
CA ASP A 168 3.71 -7.65 23.13
C ASP A 168 4.84 -8.23 22.26
N PRO A 169 6.07 -7.68 22.27
CA PRO A 169 7.14 -8.18 21.40
C PRO A 169 7.56 -9.62 21.74
N ASP A 170 7.44 -10.02 23.00
CA ASP A 170 7.77 -11.38 23.46
C ASP A 170 6.75 -12.42 22.99
N SER A 171 5.62 -11.97 22.42
CA SER A 171 4.59 -12.84 21.85
C SER A 171 4.80 -13.19 20.38
N ALA A 172 5.84 -12.64 19.74
CA ALA A 172 6.02 -12.73 18.31
C ALA A 172 6.21 -14.18 17.83
N GLU A 173 5.33 -14.60 16.92
CA GLU A 173 5.46 -15.84 16.17
C GLU A 173 5.62 -15.50 14.69
N ALA A 174 6.58 -16.12 14.01
CA ALA A 174 6.83 -15.90 12.59
C ALA A 174 7.03 -17.21 11.83
N THR A 175 6.37 -17.35 10.68
CA THR A 175 6.56 -18.45 9.74
C THR A 175 6.95 -17.93 8.37
N TYR A 176 7.85 -18.63 7.69
CA TYR A 176 8.28 -18.25 6.35
C TYR A 176 8.22 -19.45 5.42
N ASN A 177 7.36 -19.39 4.41
CA ASN A 177 7.13 -20.47 3.47
C ASN A 177 6.92 -19.93 2.06
N ASN A 178 7.60 -20.51 1.07
CA ASN A 178 7.46 -20.18 -0.35
C ASN A 178 7.57 -18.66 -0.68
N GLY A 179 8.40 -17.91 0.07
CA GLY A 179 8.56 -16.48 -0.16
C GLY A 179 7.54 -15.59 0.55
N VAL A 180 6.67 -16.17 1.39
CA VAL A 180 5.68 -15.43 2.20
C VAL A 180 6.06 -15.55 3.67
N LEU A 181 6.18 -14.39 4.33
CA LEU A 181 6.49 -14.24 5.74
C LEU A 181 5.20 -13.85 6.49
N ASP A 182 4.72 -14.72 7.36
CA ASP A 182 3.58 -14.45 8.23
C ASP A 182 4.07 -14.19 9.66
N ILE A 183 3.58 -13.13 10.28
CA ILE A 183 3.95 -12.68 11.61
C ILE A 183 2.67 -12.48 12.42
N THR A 184 2.61 -13.03 13.63
CA THR A 184 1.51 -12.83 14.57
C THR A 184 2.03 -12.20 15.86
N LEU A 185 1.40 -11.11 16.29
CA LEU A 185 1.76 -10.35 17.48
C LEU A 185 0.52 -10.17 18.36
N ARG A 186 0.57 -10.58 19.63
CA ARG A 186 -0.54 -10.36 20.57
C ARG A 186 -0.61 -8.89 20.96
N LYS A 187 -1.83 -8.37 21.04
CA LYS A 187 -2.08 -7.01 21.50
C LYS A 187 -1.79 -6.89 23.00
N VAL A 188 -1.22 -5.76 23.40
CA VAL A 188 -1.13 -5.42 24.83
C VAL A 188 -2.55 -5.08 25.32
N LYS A 189 -3.07 -5.88 26.27
CA LYS A 189 -4.36 -5.55 26.90
C LYS A 189 -4.24 -4.21 27.63
N PRO A 190 -5.19 -3.27 27.45
CA PRO A 190 -5.13 -2.01 28.15
C PRO A 190 -5.12 -2.26 29.66
N LYS A 191 -4.07 -1.81 30.35
CA LYS A 191 -4.03 -1.81 31.81
C LYS A 191 -5.21 -0.97 32.30
N LYS A 192 -6.28 -1.61 32.80
CA LYS A 192 -7.42 -0.94 33.42
C LYS A 192 -6.93 -0.05 34.58
N ARG A 193 -6.65 1.22 34.32
CA ARG A 193 -6.37 2.26 35.33
C ARG A 193 -7.43 3.34 35.25
N GLY A 194 -8.67 2.95 35.55
CA GLY A 194 -9.71 3.90 35.94
C GLY A 194 -9.77 3.99 37.46
N LYS A 195 -9.47 5.14 38.04
CA LYS A 195 -9.72 5.40 39.47
C LYS A 195 -11.07 6.10 39.61
N LYS A 196 -12.00 5.50 40.33
CA LYS A 196 -13.31 6.10 40.62
C LYS A 196 -13.09 7.37 41.45
N ILE A 197 -13.37 8.53 40.89
CA ILE A 197 -13.31 9.82 41.60
C ILE A 197 -14.65 10.03 42.32
N LYS A 198 -14.61 10.34 43.62
CA LYS A 198 -15.80 10.78 44.36
C LYS A 198 -15.90 12.30 44.26
N ILE A 199 -17.06 12.78 43.85
CA ILE A 199 -17.42 14.21 43.90
C ILE A 199 -17.63 14.57 45.39
N LYS A 200 -17.10 15.71 45.82
CA LYS A 200 -17.36 16.29 47.14
C LYS A 200 -18.37 17.42 47.01
#